data_AF-A0A0Q6B7B5-F1
#
_entry.id   AF-A0A0Q6B7B5-F1
#
_cell.length_a   1.000
_cell.length_b   1.000
_cell.length_c   1.000
_cell.angle_alpha   90.00
_cell.angle_beta   90.00
_cell.angle_gamma   90.00
#
_symmetry.space_group_name_H-M   'P 1'
#
loop_
_entity.id
_entity.type
_entity.pdbx_description
1 polymer ?
#
loop_
_entity_poly.entity_id
_entity_poly.type
_entity_poly.pdbx_seq_one_letter_code
_entity_poly.pdbx_strand_id
1 'polypeptide(L)'
;MGLFDNLANNVMTKVMGDKAPMAKLAMELFQQYGGLPGILQTLKNGGLSEQVDSWIGKGPNSDVSAQQIGAALGTSVLTSIATKLEISKEELTSKIAEYIPNVVDQLTPNGVVENNPALIMSRLMGMLKQK
;
A
#
# COMPACT_ATOMS: atom_id res chain seq x y z
N MET A 1 -20.00 -16.32 28.85
CA MET A 1 -18.94 -16.00 27.85
C MET A 1 -19.49 -16.31 26.47
N GLY A 2 -19.60 -15.42 25.50
CA GLY A 2 -19.44 -13.98 25.48
C GLY A 2 -20.26 -13.45 24.30
N LEU A 3 -21.47 -12.96 24.57
CA LEU A 3 -22.28 -12.29 23.54
C LEU A 3 -21.57 -11.01 23.04
N PHE A 4 -20.69 -10.46 23.87
CA PHE A 4 -19.75 -9.40 23.53
C PHE A 4 -18.65 -9.85 22.56
N ASP A 5 -18.25 -11.12 22.60
CA ASP A 5 -17.19 -11.72 21.77
C ASP A 5 -17.70 -11.98 20.34
N ASN A 6 -18.96 -12.39 20.22
CA ASN A 6 -19.63 -12.52 18.91
C ASN A 6 -19.96 -11.16 18.29
N LEU A 7 -20.24 -10.13 19.09
CA LEU A 7 -20.40 -8.76 18.60
C LEU A 7 -19.06 -8.13 18.17
N ALA A 8 -17.98 -8.39 18.91
CA ALA A 8 -16.64 -7.94 18.54
C ALA A 8 -16.14 -8.62 17.26
N ASN A 9 -16.30 -9.93 17.12
CA ASN A 9 -15.93 -10.66 15.90
C ASN A 9 -16.74 -10.22 14.68
N ASN A 10 -18.03 -9.95 14.84
CA ASN A 10 -18.87 -9.50 13.72
C ASN A 10 -18.64 -8.02 13.36
N VAL A 11 -18.36 -7.14 14.33
CA VAL A 11 -17.95 -5.76 14.04
C VAL A 11 -16.56 -5.72 13.41
N MET A 12 -15.63 -6.57 13.86
CA MET A 12 -14.32 -6.68 13.22
C MET A 12 -14.44 -7.25 11.81
N THR A 13 -15.31 -8.24 11.58
CA THR A 13 -15.63 -8.75 10.25
C THR A 13 -16.41 -7.75 9.40
N LYS A 14 -17.04 -6.72 9.95
CA LYS A 14 -17.77 -5.72 9.15
C LYS A 14 -16.98 -4.42 8.94
N VAL A 15 -16.09 -4.08 9.86
CA VAL A 15 -15.14 -2.95 9.78
C VAL A 15 -13.88 -3.35 9.00
N MET A 16 -13.46 -4.62 9.10
CA MET A 16 -12.40 -5.18 8.26
C MET A 16 -12.92 -6.02 7.09
N GLY A 17 -14.10 -6.67 7.11
CA GLY A 17 -14.41 -7.73 6.13
C GLY A 17 -14.29 -7.37 4.65
N ASP A 18 -14.77 -6.19 4.26
CA ASP A 18 -14.71 -5.77 2.85
C ASP A 18 -13.31 -5.28 2.43
N LYS A 19 -12.44 -4.92 3.38
CA LYS A 19 -11.09 -4.39 3.12
C LYS A 19 -9.96 -5.29 3.64
N ALA A 20 -10.29 -6.35 4.37
CA ALA A 20 -9.39 -7.37 4.91
C ALA A 20 -8.68 -8.15 3.81
N PRO A 21 -9.35 -8.62 2.73
CA PRO A 21 -8.66 -9.28 1.64
C PRO A 21 -7.66 -8.33 0.96
N MET A 22 -8.03 -7.06 0.77
CA MET A 22 -7.13 -6.01 0.27
C MET A 22 -5.93 -5.75 1.19
N ALA A 23 -6.17 -5.57 2.49
CA ALA A 23 -5.11 -5.30 3.45
C ALA A 23 -4.14 -6.49 3.58
N LYS A 24 -4.67 -7.72 3.59
CA LYS A 24 -3.86 -8.95 3.61
C LYS A 24 -3.03 -9.08 2.34
N LEU A 25 -3.61 -8.80 1.17
CA LEU A 25 -2.88 -8.78 -0.11
C LEU A 25 -1.77 -7.74 -0.13
N ALA A 26 -2.08 -6.52 0.31
CA ALA A 26 -1.09 -5.47 0.44
C ALA A 26 0.06 -5.89 1.38
N MET A 27 -0.25 -6.54 2.50
CA MET A 27 0.77 -7.09 3.41
C MET A 27 1.58 -8.23 2.78
N GLU A 28 0.94 -9.17 2.07
CA GLU A 28 1.64 -10.25 1.35
C GLU A 28 2.62 -9.68 0.31
N LEU A 29 2.19 -8.70 -0.48
CA LEU A 29 3.05 -8.01 -1.45
C LEU A 29 4.16 -7.24 -0.73
N PHE A 30 3.83 -6.52 0.33
CA PHE A 30 4.82 -5.80 1.13
C PHE A 30 5.91 -6.76 1.65
N GLN A 31 5.54 -7.94 2.14
CA GLN A 31 6.51 -8.96 2.55
C GLN A 31 7.27 -9.55 1.36
N GLN A 32 6.59 -9.86 0.26
CA GLN A 32 7.18 -10.45 -0.94
C GLN A 32 8.24 -9.55 -1.59
N TYR A 33 8.02 -8.23 -1.58
CA TYR A 33 8.95 -7.24 -2.13
C TYR A 33 9.97 -6.73 -1.10
N GLY A 34 10.03 -7.29 0.11
CA GLY A 34 10.99 -6.82 1.14
C GLY A 34 10.67 -5.42 1.69
N GLY A 35 9.39 -5.05 1.66
CA GLY A 35 8.82 -3.81 2.16
C GLY A 35 8.61 -2.74 1.09
N LEU A 36 8.30 -1.53 1.55
CA LEU A 36 8.16 -0.35 0.71
C LEU A 36 9.37 -0.14 -0.22
N PRO A 37 10.64 -0.29 0.23
CA PRO A 37 11.77 -0.05 -0.66
C PRO A 37 11.81 -0.93 -1.90
N GLY A 38 11.44 -2.22 -1.80
CA GLY A 38 11.47 -3.11 -2.97
C GLY A 38 10.28 -2.91 -3.91
N ILE A 39 9.12 -2.48 -3.40
CA ILE A 39 8.00 -2.02 -4.24
C ILE A 39 8.43 -0.78 -5.01
N LEU A 40 8.99 0.21 -4.31
CA LEU A 40 9.49 1.43 -4.93
C LEU A 40 10.58 1.11 -5.96
N GLN A 41 11.52 0.23 -5.63
CA GLN A 41 12.56 -0.20 -6.57
C GLN A 41 11.97 -0.88 -7.82
N THR A 42 10.92 -1.68 -7.67
CA THR A 42 10.20 -2.28 -8.80
C THR A 42 9.57 -1.20 -9.68
N LEU A 43 8.95 -0.18 -9.08
CA LEU A 43 8.39 0.95 -9.81
C LEU A 43 9.48 1.75 -10.54
N LYS A 44 10.61 2.03 -9.88
CA LYS A 44 11.78 2.67 -10.49
C LYS A 44 12.30 1.88 -11.69
N ASN A 45 12.48 0.56 -11.54
CA ASN A 45 12.91 -0.32 -12.62
C ASN A 45 11.90 -0.37 -13.78
N GLY A 46 10.63 -0.13 -13.50
CA GLY A 46 9.56 0.02 -14.48
C GLY A 46 9.52 1.37 -15.21
N GLY A 47 10.50 2.24 -14.99
CA GLY A 47 10.57 3.57 -15.63
C GLY A 47 9.85 4.67 -14.86
N LEU A 48 9.40 4.42 -13.62
CA LEU A 48 8.72 5.41 -12.77
C LEU A 48 9.64 6.06 -11.73
N SER A 49 10.94 6.16 -12.03
CA SER A 49 11.92 6.69 -11.08
C SER A 49 11.61 8.12 -10.63
N GLU A 50 11.28 9.00 -11.57
CA GLU A 50 10.97 10.41 -11.29
C GLU A 50 9.70 10.56 -10.45
N GLN A 51 8.66 9.79 -10.77
CA GLN A 51 7.40 9.79 -10.02
C GLN A 51 7.63 9.31 -8.59
N VAL A 52 8.30 8.18 -8.43
CA VAL A 52 8.67 7.62 -7.12
C VAL A 52 9.46 8.62 -6.29
N ASP A 53 10.46 9.27 -6.88
CA ASP A 53 11.26 10.27 -6.17
C ASP A 53 10.43 11.49 -5.77
N SER A 54 9.42 11.88 -6.57
CA SER A 54 8.49 12.95 -6.17
C SER A 54 7.61 12.55 -4.99
N TRP A 55 7.17 11.29 -4.92
CA TRP A 55 6.34 10.78 -3.82
C TRP A 55 7.12 10.59 -2.52
N ILE A 56 8.40 10.26 -2.62
CA ILE A 56 9.28 10.19 -1.45
C ILE A 56 9.61 11.61 -0.97
N GLY A 57 9.82 12.54 -1.89
CA GLY A 57 10.21 13.91 -1.60
C GLY A 57 9.15 14.72 -0.87
N LYS A 58 9.47 15.99 -0.59
CA LYS A 58 8.53 16.95 0.06
C LYS A 58 7.80 17.85 -0.94
N GLY A 59 7.93 17.54 -2.24
CA GLY A 59 7.33 18.30 -3.33
C GLY A 59 5.92 17.81 -3.65
N PRO A 60 5.26 18.40 -4.66
CA PRO A 60 4.01 17.86 -5.16
C PRO A 60 4.20 16.46 -5.73
N ASN A 61 3.28 15.55 -5.40
CA ASN A 61 3.26 14.19 -5.93
C ASN A 61 2.97 14.23 -7.44
N SER A 62 3.83 13.59 -8.22
CA SER A 62 3.59 13.41 -9.65
C SER A 62 2.49 12.38 -9.89
N ASP A 63 1.59 12.69 -10.82
CA ASP A 63 0.58 11.74 -11.27
C ASP A 63 1.22 10.55 -12.00
N VAL A 64 0.52 9.42 -11.95
CA VAL A 64 0.90 8.20 -12.65
C VAL A 64 -0.34 7.59 -13.29
N SER A 65 -0.18 6.99 -14.47
CA SER A 65 -1.27 6.31 -15.17
C SER A 65 -1.37 4.83 -14.80
N ALA A 66 -2.57 4.26 -14.94
CA ALA A 66 -2.83 2.84 -14.76
C ALA A 66 -1.94 1.96 -15.66
N GLN A 67 -1.63 2.43 -16.88
CA GLN A 67 -0.76 1.76 -17.83
C GLN A 67 0.68 1.72 -17.35
N GLN A 68 1.19 2.82 -16.80
CA GLN A 68 2.54 2.87 -16.24
C GLN A 68 2.67 1.97 -15.01
N ILE A 69 1.68 1.96 -14.11
CA ILE A 69 1.62 1.00 -13.00
C ILE A 69 1.62 -0.45 -13.52
N GLY A 70 0.82 -0.70 -14.56
CA GLY A 70 0.74 -1.97 -15.28
C GLY A 70 2.10 -2.47 -15.78
N ALA A 71 2.86 -1.58 -16.42
CA ALA A 71 4.18 -1.86 -16.96
C ALA A 71 5.22 -2.09 -15.85
N ALA A 72 5.14 -1.33 -14.76
CA ALA A 72 6.15 -1.33 -13.72
C ALA A 72 6.02 -2.49 -12.72
N LEU A 73 4.81 -2.79 -12.23
CA LEU A 73 4.58 -3.91 -11.31
C LEU A 73 4.51 -5.27 -12.01
N GLY A 74 4.30 -5.26 -13.33
CA GLY A 74 4.16 -6.47 -14.13
C GLY A 74 2.74 -7.03 -14.13
N THR A 75 2.37 -7.58 -15.27
CA THR A 75 1.00 -8.05 -15.52
C THR A 75 0.64 -9.29 -14.70
N SER A 76 1.58 -10.17 -14.37
CA SER A 76 1.33 -11.39 -13.59
C SER A 76 0.85 -11.07 -12.16
N VAL A 77 1.58 -10.19 -11.47
CA VAL A 77 1.29 -9.77 -10.09
C VAL A 77 -0.07 -9.08 -10.03
N LEU A 78 -0.31 -8.14 -10.95
CA LEU A 78 -1.60 -7.44 -11.04
C LEU A 78 -2.76 -8.38 -11.33
N THR A 79 -2.59 -9.36 -12.22
CA THR A 79 -3.62 -10.36 -12.49
C THR A 79 -3.92 -11.20 -11.24
N SER A 80 -2.89 -11.68 -10.54
CA SER A 80 -3.09 -12.46 -9.31
C SER A 80 -3.83 -11.68 -8.22
N ILE A 81 -3.52 -10.39 -8.07
CA ILE A 81 -4.20 -9.51 -7.12
C ILE A 81 -5.64 -9.26 -7.55
N ALA A 82 -5.87 -8.90 -8.82
CA ALA A 82 -7.20 -8.64 -9.36
C ALA A 82 -8.13 -9.85 -9.22
N THR A 83 -7.63 -11.07 -9.50
CA THR A 83 -8.39 -12.31 -9.29
C THR A 83 -8.76 -12.54 -7.84
N LYS A 84 -7.82 -12.33 -6.90
CA LYS A 84 -8.10 -12.51 -5.46
C LYS A 84 -9.10 -11.48 -4.91
N LEU A 85 -9.23 -10.35 -5.59
CA LEU A 85 -10.12 -9.25 -5.22
C LEU A 85 -11.44 -9.28 -5.99
N GLU A 86 -11.59 -10.22 -6.93
CA GLU A 86 -12.75 -10.32 -7.81
C GLU A 86 -13.05 -9.02 -8.58
N ILE A 87 -12.02 -8.23 -8.90
CA ILE A 87 -12.12 -7.00 -9.71
C ILE A 87 -11.36 -7.13 -11.03
N SER A 88 -11.65 -6.22 -11.95
CA SER A 88 -10.89 -6.15 -13.20
C SER A 88 -9.47 -5.63 -12.95
N LYS A 89 -8.53 -6.06 -13.80
CA LYS A 89 -7.14 -5.58 -13.75
C LYS A 89 -7.05 -4.07 -13.99
N GLU A 90 -7.88 -3.54 -14.89
CA GLU A 90 -7.95 -2.10 -15.20
C GLU A 90 -8.44 -1.30 -14.01
N GLU A 91 -9.46 -1.80 -13.30
CA GLU A 91 -9.93 -1.19 -12.07
C GLU A 91 -8.85 -1.20 -10.98
N LEU A 92 -8.14 -2.33 -10.82
CA LEU A 92 -7.03 -2.43 -9.87
C LEU A 92 -5.93 -1.43 -10.17
N THR A 93 -5.43 -1.38 -11.41
CA THR A 93 -4.34 -0.47 -11.79
C THR A 93 -4.75 0.98 -11.70
N SER A 94 -6.01 1.31 -12.00
CA SER A 94 -6.55 2.66 -11.84
C SER A 94 -6.59 3.08 -10.37
N LYS A 95 -7.08 2.20 -9.48
CA LYS A 95 -7.07 2.47 -8.02
C LYS A 95 -5.65 2.60 -7.48
N ILE A 96 -4.71 1.75 -7.91
CA ILE A 96 -3.31 1.86 -7.50
C ILE A 96 -2.75 3.21 -7.96
N ALA A 97 -2.98 3.61 -9.21
CA ALA A 97 -2.49 4.88 -9.74
C ALA A 97 -3.02 6.10 -8.94
N GLU A 98 -4.28 6.06 -8.51
CA GLU A 98 -4.90 7.11 -7.70
C GLU A 98 -4.32 7.20 -6.28
N TYR A 99 -4.10 6.05 -5.62
CA TYR A 99 -3.73 6.04 -4.20
C TYR A 99 -2.22 5.95 -3.94
N ILE A 100 -1.45 5.34 -4.83
CA ILE A 100 -0.02 5.08 -4.57
C ILE A 100 0.80 6.35 -4.27
N PRO A 101 0.61 7.50 -4.94
CA PRO A 101 1.41 8.69 -4.66
C PRO A 101 1.25 9.15 -3.22
N ASN A 102 0.00 9.24 -2.76
CA ASN A 102 -0.36 9.68 -1.41
C ASN A 102 0.04 8.66 -0.34
N VAL A 103 -0.07 7.37 -0.64
CA VAL A 103 0.33 6.31 0.30
C VAL A 103 1.83 6.32 0.53
N VAL A 104 2.63 6.49 -0.54
CA VAL A 104 4.09 6.56 -0.42
C VAL A 104 4.50 7.78 0.40
N ASP A 105 3.99 8.97 0.06
CA ASP A 105 4.26 10.22 0.78
C ASP A 105 3.96 10.12 2.29
N GLN A 106 2.80 9.59 2.66
CA GLN A 106 2.44 9.39 4.07
C GLN A 106 3.35 8.40 4.81
N LEU A 107 3.95 7.45 4.10
CA LEU A 107 4.91 6.49 4.66
C LEU A 107 6.34 7.07 4.69
N THR A 108 6.61 8.12 3.92
CA THR A 108 7.92 8.81 3.82
C THR A 108 7.89 10.28 4.26
N PRO A 109 7.30 10.66 5.42
CA PRO A 109 7.13 12.04 5.85
C PRO A 109 8.45 12.83 6.01
N ASN A 110 9.57 12.13 6.16
CA ASN A 110 10.89 12.74 6.29
C ASN A 110 11.66 12.83 4.97
N GLY A 111 11.08 12.44 3.84
CA GLY A 111 11.86 12.30 2.60
C GLY A 111 12.63 10.99 2.52
N VAL A 112 12.36 10.04 3.42
CA VAL A 112 13.17 8.84 3.60
C VAL A 112 12.25 7.63 3.70
N VAL A 113 12.56 6.62 2.87
CA VAL A 113 11.91 5.31 2.92
C VAL A 113 12.40 4.57 4.16
N GLU A 114 11.57 4.55 5.19
CA GLU A 114 11.94 3.95 6.47
C GLU A 114 11.64 2.45 6.45
N ASN A 115 12.69 1.63 6.29
CA ASN A 115 12.57 0.16 6.33
C ASN A 115 12.98 -0.45 7.67
N ASN A 116 13.02 0.38 8.73
CA ASN A 116 13.38 -0.10 10.06
C ASN A 116 12.09 -0.38 10.87
N PRO A 117 11.79 -1.65 11.19
CA PRO A 117 10.60 -2.01 11.95
C PRO A 117 10.50 -1.26 13.30
N ALA A 118 11.63 -0.96 13.94
CA ALA A 118 11.66 -0.24 15.21
C ALA A 118 11.27 1.23 15.04
N LEU A 119 11.66 1.88 13.93
CA LEU A 119 11.27 3.27 13.64
C LEU A 119 9.81 3.37 13.25
N ILE A 120 9.29 2.41 12.47
CA ILE A 120 7.85 2.32 12.14
C ILE A 120 7.02 2.18 13.42
N MET A 121 7.44 1.28 14.34
CA MET A 121 6.75 1.11 15.61
C MET A 121 6.87 2.35 16.52
N SER A 122 7.99 3.06 16.46
CA SER A 122 8.18 4.34 17.17
C SER A 122 7.23 5.43 16.66
N ARG A 123 7.02 5.52 15.33
CA ARG A 123 6.04 6.45 14.75
C ARG A 123 4.60 6.07 15.12
N LEU A 124 4.26 4.78 15.10
CA LEU A 124 2.95 4.29 15.54
C LEU A 124 2.71 4.61 17.02
N MET A 125 3.72 4.43 17.87
CA MET A 125 3.65 4.87 19.27
C MET A 125 3.55 6.38 19.42
N GLY A 126 4.19 7.16 18.54
CA GLY A 126 4.04 8.62 18.49
C GLY A 126 2.61 9.06 18.19
N MET A 127 1.92 8.37 17.28
CA MET A 127 0.50 8.62 16.95
C MET A 127 -0.44 8.23 18.09
N LEU A 128 -0.13 7.17 18.85
CA LEU A 128 -0.94 6.75 20.02
C LEU A 128 -0.77 7.67 21.23
N LYS A 129 0.36 8.39 21.33
CA LYS A 129 0.61 9.34 22.42
C LYS A 129 0.07 10.74 22.16
N GLN A 130 -0.39 11.06 20.95
CA GLN A 130 -1.16 12.27 20.70
C GLN A 130 -2.64 12.00 20.96
N LYS A 131 -3.06 12.21 22.20
CA LYS A 131 -4.45 12.53 22.56
C LYS A 131 -4.45 13.80 23.39
#